data_AF-A0A0C2UYY7-F1
#
_entry.id   AF-A0A0C2UYY7-F1
#
_cell.length_a   1.000
_cell.length_b   1.000
_cell.length_c   1.000
_cell.angle_alpha   90.00
_cell.angle_beta   90.00
_cell.angle_gamma   90.00
#
_symmetry.space_group_name_H-M   'P 1'
#
loop_
_entity.id
_entity.type
_entity.pdbx_description
1 polymer ?
#
loop_
_entity_poly.entity_id
_entity_poly.type
_entity_poly.pdbx_seq_one_letter_code
_entity_poly.pdbx_strand_id
1 'polypeptide(L)'
;MKVYDKYLILQRLHIEESLGAIFSTESATKFYNVSFYALEYKKHYAPYLSVVIDGDGVHGSVCTHFTDKGIKKLLKTNEKMQKEINDLWEEYKEEWNLAQYELDFKVVYDEPKP
;
A
#
# COMPACT_ATOMS: atom_id res chain seq x y z
N MET A 1 15.34 -1.22 -7.76
CA MET A 1 14.03 -0.55 -7.64
C MET A 1 13.88 0.04 -6.24
N LYS A 2 13.34 1.26 -6.08
CA LYS A 2 13.17 1.87 -4.75
C LYS A 2 12.01 1.19 -4.01
N VAL A 3 12.05 1.19 -2.67
CA VAL A 3 10.99 0.58 -1.83
C VAL A 3 9.61 1.17 -2.12
N TYR A 4 9.53 2.47 -2.37
CA TYR A 4 8.27 3.12 -2.75
C TYR A 4 7.74 2.66 -4.11
N ASP A 5 8.61 2.37 -5.08
CA ASP A 5 8.19 1.87 -6.38
C ASP A 5 7.68 0.43 -6.26
N LYS A 6 8.33 -0.40 -5.43
CA LYS A 6 7.84 -1.74 -5.06
C LYS A 6 6.44 -1.68 -4.45
N TYR A 7 6.22 -0.76 -3.51
CA TYR A 7 4.91 -0.52 -2.91
C TYR A 7 3.83 -0.20 -3.96
N LEU A 8 4.11 0.69 -4.92
CA LEU A 8 3.15 1.03 -5.98
C LEU A 8 2.80 -0.17 -6.88
N ILE A 9 3.77 -1.04 -7.14
CA ILE A 9 3.53 -2.26 -7.92
C ILE A 9 2.69 -3.25 -7.11
N LEU A 10 3.03 -3.50 -5.85
CA LEU A 10 2.27 -4.39 -4.97
C LEU A 10 0.81 -3.91 -4.79
N GLN A 11 0.59 -2.60 -4.74
CA GLN A 11 -0.76 -2.02 -4.72
C GLN A 11 -1.55 -2.34 -6.00
N ARG A 12 -0.88 -2.31 -7.17
CA ARG A 12 -1.51 -2.62 -8.46
C ARG A 12 -1.82 -4.11 -8.64
N LEU A 13 -1.08 -5.00 -7.98
CA LEU A 13 -1.35 -6.43 -7.98
C LEU A 13 -2.56 -6.82 -7.11
N HIS A 14 -3.38 -5.85 -6.68
CA HIS A 14 -4.54 -6.03 -5.81
C HIS A 14 -4.24 -6.73 -4.48
N ILE A 15 -3.02 -6.59 -3.96
CA ILE A 15 -2.65 -6.96 -2.58
C ILE A 15 -3.18 -5.87 -1.61
N GLU A 16 -4.37 -5.33 -1.90
CA GLU A 16 -4.94 -4.15 -1.24
C GLU A 16 -5.29 -4.43 0.21
N GLU A 17 -5.77 -5.65 0.53
CA GLU A 17 -6.11 -6.03 1.91
C GLU A 17 -4.86 -6.07 2.81
N SER A 18 -3.76 -6.67 2.34
CA SER A 18 -2.52 -6.77 3.12
C SER A 18 -1.79 -5.42 3.22
N LEU A 19 -1.78 -4.61 2.16
CA LEU A 19 -1.12 -3.29 2.17
C LEU A 19 -1.93 -2.24 2.94
N GLY A 20 -3.26 -2.30 2.86
CA GLY A 20 -4.16 -1.49 3.67
C GLY A 20 -3.98 -1.77 5.17
N ALA A 21 -3.73 -3.03 5.53
CA ALA A 21 -3.39 -3.41 6.90
C ALA A 21 -2.03 -2.86 7.36
N ILE A 22 -0.99 -2.87 6.52
CA ILE A 22 0.37 -2.38 6.87
C ILE A 22 0.39 -0.86 7.08
N PHE A 23 -0.26 -0.10 6.18
CA PHE A 23 -0.30 1.36 6.25
C PHE A 23 -1.58 1.91 6.88
N SER A 24 -2.34 1.09 7.59
CA SER A 24 -3.39 1.62 8.44
C SER A 24 -2.78 2.46 9.56
N THR A 25 -3.52 3.47 10.01
CA THR A 25 -3.02 4.28 11.11
C THR A 25 -2.90 3.48 12.40
N GLU A 26 -3.76 2.50 12.62
CA GLU A 26 -3.69 1.65 13.79
C GLU A 26 -2.42 0.78 13.79
N SER A 27 -2.14 0.12 12.66
CA SER A 27 -0.98 -0.75 12.50
C SER A 27 0.33 0.00 12.66
N ALA A 28 0.47 1.20 12.06
CA ALA A 28 1.70 1.98 12.15
C ALA A 28 2.06 2.33 13.60
N THR A 29 1.08 2.66 14.44
CA THR A 29 1.30 2.91 15.88
C THR A 29 1.61 1.61 16.59
N LYS A 30 0.80 0.57 16.38
CA LYS A 30 0.88 -0.68 17.14
C LYS A 30 2.15 -1.48 16.87
N PHE A 31 2.61 -1.51 15.62
CA PHE A 31 3.66 -2.43 15.18
C PHE A 31 4.96 -1.75 14.74
N TYR A 32 4.93 -0.45 14.43
CA TYR A 32 6.07 0.25 13.84
C TYR A 32 6.47 1.50 14.63
N ASN A 33 5.86 1.71 15.80
CA ASN A 33 6.15 2.81 16.73
C ASN A 33 6.06 4.20 16.09
N VAL A 34 5.12 4.36 15.15
CA VAL A 34 4.85 5.65 14.48
C VAL A 34 3.72 6.36 15.21
N SER A 35 4.00 7.56 15.74
CA SER A 35 2.98 8.42 16.33
C SER A 35 2.34 9.33 15.28
N PHE A 36 1.05 9.16 15.06
CA PHE A 36 0.25 9.98 14.13
C PHE A 36 0.07 11.42 14.59
N TYR A 37 0.04 11.59 15.90
CA TYR A 37 -0.06 12.90 16.54
C TYR A 37 1.28 13.65 16.53
N ALA A 38 2.37 13.00 16.11
CA ALA A 38 3.64 13.70 15.96
C ALA A 38 3.51 14.79 14.89
N LEU A 39 3.97 16.00 15.22
CA LEU A 39 3.88 17.19 14.37
C LEU A 39 4.43 16.95 12.97
N GLU A 40 5.42 16.06 12.85
CA GLU A 40 6.05 15.72 11.59
C GLU A 40 5.15 14.92 10.62
N TYR A 41 4.02 14.35 11.08
CA TYR A 41 3.07 13.57 10.28
C TYR A 41 1.72 14.27 10.07
N LYS A 42 1.51 15.49 10.58
CA LYS A 42 0.21 16.21 10.60
C LYS A 42 -0.45 16.44 9.23
N LYS A 43 0.29 16.32 8.11
CA LYS A 43 -0.22 16.46 6.72
C LYS A 43 -0.10 15.18 5.89
N HIS A 44 0.18 14.06 6.56
CA HIS A 44 0.52 12.80 5.91
C HIS A 44 -0.60 11.77 5.98
N TYR A 45 -1.71 12.08 6.66
CA TYR A 45 -2.92 11.26 6.73
C TYR A 45 -4.15 12.06 6.32
N ALA A 46 -5.18 11.36 5.85
CA ALA A 46 -6.48 11.92 5.52
C ALA A 46 -7.59 11.09 6.19
N PRO A 47 -8.68 11.73 6.67
CA PRO A 47 -9.84 11.02 7.16
C PRO A 47 -10.63 10.40 6.00
N TYR A 48 -11.17 9.22 6.23
CA TYR A 48 -12.08 8.51 5.34
C TYR A 48 -13.31 8.10 6.13
N LEU A 49 -14.48 8.26 5.52
CA LEU A 49 -15.72 7.73 6.09
C LEU A 49 -15.76 6.23 5.81
N SER A 50 -15.97 5.44 6.85
CA SER A 50 -16.15 4.00 6.77
C SER A 50 -17.48 3.60 7.41
N VAL A 51 -17.85 2.35 7.21
CA VAL A 51 -19.03 1.75 7.81
C VAL A 51 -18.57 0.55 8.63
N VAL A 52 -18.99 0.50 9.88
CA VAL A 52 -18.78 -0.64 10.78
C VAL A 52 -20.09 -1.40 10.89
N ILE A 53 -20.02 -2.72 10.77
CA ILE A 53 -21.16 -3.62 10.95
C ILE A 53 -20.84 -4.51 12.15
N ASP A 54 -21.66 -4.43 13.19
CA ASP A 54 -21.50 -5.21 14.41
C ASP A 54 -22.86 -5.74 14.91
N GLY A 55 -22.90 -6.25 16.14
CA GLY A 55 -24.11 -6.83 16.74
C GLY A 55 -25.26 -5.83 16.96
N ASP A 56 -24.98 -4.54 16.97
CA ASP A 56 -25.96 -3.47 17.18
C ASP A 56 -26.45 -2.85 15.86
N GLY A 57 -25.81 -3.18 14.74
CA GLY A 57 -26.26 -2.84 13.39
C GLY A 57 -25.17 -2.20 12.53
N VAL A 58 -25.57 -1.24 11.70
CA VAL A 58 -24.70 -0.55 10.73
C VAL A 58 -24.45 0.88 11.22
N HIS A 59 -23.20 1.21 11.47
CA HIS A 59 -22.79 2.51 12.02
C HIS A 59 -21.74 3.20 11.14
N GLY A 60 -21.87 4.51 10.97
CA GLY A 60 -20.83 5.31 10.35
C GLY A 60 -19.61 5.44 11.27
N SER A 61 -18.41 5.29 10.73
CA SER A 61 -17.14 5.45 11.43
C SER A 61 -16.21 6.37 10.64
N VAL A 62 -15.28 7.01 11.35
CA VAL A 62 -14.24 7.84 10.72
C VAL A 62 -12.91 7.15 10.96
N CYS A 63 -12.32 6.66 9.88
CA CYS A 63 -10.98 6.10 9.88
C CYS A 63 -9.98 7.13 9.34
N THR A 64 -8.70 6.96 9.66
CA THR A 64 -7.62 7.69 9.00
C THR A 64 -6.77 6.73 8.19
N HIS A 65 -6.28 7.20 7.05
CA HIS A 65 -5.30 6.48 6.24
C HIS A 65 -4.13 7.40 5.89
N PHE A 66 -2.94 6.83 5.74
CA PHE A 66 -1.84 7.60 5.18
C PHE A 66 -2.11 7.94 3.72
N THR A 67 -1.83 9.19 3.36
CA THR A 67 -1.74 9.62 1.96
C THR A 67 -0.49 9.03 1.32
N ASP A 68 -0.40 9.03 -0.01
CA ASP A 68 0.82 8.65 -0.74
C ASP A 68 2.07 9.37 -0.24
N LYS A 69 1.93 10.67 0.09
CA LYS A 69 3.02 11.45 0.68
C LYS A 69 3.41 10.94 2.06
N GLY A 70 2.44 10.49 2.85
CA GLY A 70 2.65 9.87 4.15
C GLY A 70 3.35 8.52 4.03
N ILE A 71 2.85 7.64 3.18
CA ILE A 71 3.45 6.32 2.91
C ILE A 71 4.89 6.49 2.43
N LYS A 72 5.14 7.41 1.49
CA LYS A 72 6.50 7.73 1.03
C LYS A 72 7.40 8.25 2.14
N LYS A 73 6.86 9.00 3.11
CA LYS A 73 7.62 9.45 4.28
C LYS A 73 7.94 8.29 5.22
N LEU A 74 6.96 7.44 5.55
CA LEU A 74 7.15 6.27 6.40
C LEU A 74 8.20 5.32 5.84
N LEU A 75 8.13 5.03 4.54
CA LEU A 75 9.10 4.17 3.87
C LEU A 75 10.51 4.78 3.77
N LYS A 76 10.68 6.07 4.10
CA LYS A 76 12.00 6.69 4.25
C LYS A 76 12.50 6.67 5.68
N THR A 77 11.61 6.70 6.66
CA THR A 77 11.96 6.91 8.07
C THR A 77 11.85 5.65 8.92
N ASN A 78 11.19 4.60 8.43
CA ASN A 78 10.90 3.38 9.18
C ASN A 78 11.48 2.16 8.48
N GLU A 79 12.58 1.62 9.02
CA GLU A 79 13.28 0.45 8.45
C GLU A 79 12.43 -0.83 8.52
N LYS A 80 11.59 -0.99 9.55
CA LYS A 80 10.73 -2.15 9.70
C LYS A 80 9.66 -2.21 8.60
N MET A 81 9.03 -1.07 8.29
CA MET A 81 8.10 -0.97 7.17
C MET A 81 8.80 -1.20 5.82
N GLN A 82 10.04 -0.70 5.67
CA GLN A 82 10.82 -1.00 4.46
C GLN A 82 11.08 -2.49 4.31
N LYS A 83 11.41 -3.19 5.40
CA LYS A 83 11.62 -4.63 5.39
C LYS A 83 10.36 -5.37 4.95
N GLU A 84 9.20 -5.06 5.51
CA GLU A 84 7.95 -5.74 5.12
C GLU A 84 7.58 -5.56 3.66
N ILE A 85 7.76 -4.34 3.11
CA ILE A 85 7.54 -4.13 1.67
C ILE A 85 8.55 -4.90 0.83
N ASN A 86 9.79 -5.04 1.29
CA ASN A 86 10.77 -5.86 0.60
C ASN A 86 10.43 -7.35 0.68
N ASP A 87 9.97 -7.84 1.83
CA ASP A 87 9.58 -9.25 2.02
C ASP A 87 8.37 -9.59 1.11
N LEU A 88 7.34 -8.74 1.10
CA LEU A 88 6.20 -8.87 0.18
C LEU A 88 6.66 -8.79 -1.28
N TRP A 89 7.58 -7.89 -1.60
CA TRP A 89 8.13 -7.84 -2.96
C TRP A 89 8.79 -9.15 -3.37
N GLU A 90 9.56 -9.79 -2.49
CA GLU A 90 10.19 -11.07 -2.83
C GLU A 90 9.17 -12.20 -3.03
N GLU A 91 8.03 -12.13 -2.34
CA GLU A 91 6.91 -13.08 -2.50
C GLU A 91 6.19 -12.91 -3.85
N TYR A 92 5.91 -11.67 -4.26
CA TYR A 92 5.05 -11.37 -5.42
C TYR A 92 5.79 -10.94 -6.70
N LYS A 93 7.13 -10.78 -6.67
CA LYS A 93 7.89 -10.33 -7.85
C LYS A 93 7.74 -11.24 -9.06
N GLU A 94 7.52 -12.54 -8.88
CA GLU A 94 7.34 -13.47 -9.99
C GLU A 94 5.97 -13.30 -10.67
N GLU A 95 4.92 -13.02 -9.89
CA GLU A 95 3.60 -12.68 -10.44
C GLU A 95 3.67 -11.38 -11.25
N TRP A 96 4.43 -10.39 -10.77
CA TRP A 96 4.72 -9.18 -11.54
C TRP A 96 5.46 -9.48 -12.84
N ASN A 97 6.51 -10.32 -12.81
CA ASN A 97 7.27 -10.68 -14.00
C ASN A 97 6.40 -11.38 -15.05
N LEU A 98 5.50 -12.26 -14.62
CA LEU A 98 4.53 -12.94 -15.50
C LEU A 98 3.52 -11.95 -16.09
N ALA A 99 2.97 -11.05 -15.28
CA ALA A 99 2.05 -10.01 -15.74
C ALA A 99 2.71 -9.06 -16.75
N GLN A 100 3.97 -8.68 -16.53
CA GLN A 100 4.74 -7.90 -17.50
C GLN A 100 5.00 -8.68 -18.78
N TYR A 101 5.40 -9.95 -18.69
CA TYR A 101 5.63 -10.79 -19.85
C TYR A 101 4.37 -10.91 -20.72
N GLU A 102 3.20 -11.11 -20.13
CA GLU A 102 1.94 -11.18 -20.88
C GLU A 102 1.56 -9.86 -21.55
N LEU A 103 1.84 -8.71 -20.91
CA LEU A 103 1.62 -7.39 -21.48
C LEU A 103 2.56 -7.13 -22.66
N ASP A 104 3.85 -7.41 -22.49
CA ASP A 104 4.87 -7.22 -23.53
C ASP A 104 4.62 -8.16 -24.72
N PHE A 105 4.19 -9.41 -24.47
CA PHE A 105 3.85 -10.35 -25.53
C PHE A 105 2.59 -9.93 -26.30
N LYS A 106 1.56 -9.39 -25.64
CA LYS A 106 0.37 -8.85 -26.31
C LYS A 106 0.72 -7.65 -27.21
N VAL A 107 1.62 -6.77 -26.77
CA VAL A 107 2.05 -5.61 -27.57
C VAL A 107 2.82 -6.03 -28.83
N VAL A 108 3.64 -7.08 -28.78
CA VAL A 108 4.43 -7.54 -29.94
C VAL A 108 3.57 -8.24 -31.01
N TYR A 109 2.44 -8.85 -30.64
CA TYR A 109 1.61 -9.62 -31.58
C TYR A 109 0.32 -8.92 -32.04
N ASP A 110 -0.07 -7.81 -31.42
CA ASP A 110 -1.19 -6.96 -31.84
C ASP A 110 -0.76 -5.71 -32.65
N GLU A 111 0.51 -5.59 -33.05
CA GLU A 111 0.87 -4.59 -34.06
C GLU A 111 0.08 -4.89 -35.36
N PRO A 112 -0.72 -3.94 -35.88
CA PRO A 112 -1.41 -4.15 -37.14
C PRO A 112 -0.34 -4.32 -38.21
N LYS A 113 -0.29 -5.51 -38.84
CA LYS A 113 0.47 -5.69 -40.08
C LYS A 113 0.04 -4.59 -41.07
N PRO A 114 0.98 -3.90 -41.71
CA PRO A 114 0.66 -2.91 -42.74
C PRO A 114 -0.12 -3.52 -43.90
#